data_AF-A0A1J5PSU7-F1
#
_entry.id   AF-A0A1J5PSU7-F1
#
_cell.length_a   1.000
_cell.length_b   1.000
_cell.length_c   1.000
_cell.angle_alpha   90.00
_cell.angle_beta   90.00
_cell.angle_gamma   90.00
#
_symmetry.space_group_name_H-M   'P 1'
#
loop_
_entity.id
_entity.type
_entity.pdbx_description
1 polymer ?
#
loop_
_entity_poly.entity_id
_entity_poly.type
_entity_poly.pdbx_seq_one_letter_code
_entity_poly.pdbx_strand_id
1 'polypeptide(L)' 'MKIERIQIIVTCPGRNFVTVKVFTSEGVYGFGDATLNGRELSVKAYLEDHVVPCLIGRDPRNIEDIWQYL' A
#
# COMPACT_ATOMS: atom_id res chain seq x y z
N MET A 1 -15.98 -7.82 -3.36
CA MET A 1 -14.58 -7.38 -3.46
C MET A 1 -13.90 -7.33 -2.10
N LYS A 2 -12.74 -7.95 -1.96
CA LYS A 2 -11.86 -7.84 -0.78
C LYS A 2 -10.43 -7.53 -1.21
N ILE A 3 -9.66 -6.86 -0.36
CA ILE A 3 -8.20 -6.74 -0.52
C ILE A 3 -7.58 -8.09 -0.15
N GLU A 4 -6.90 -8.74 -1.10
CA GLU A 4 -6.27 -10.04 -0.87
C GLU A 4 -4.77 -9.94 -0.61
N ARG A 5 -4.13 -8.96 -1.24
CA ARG A 5 -2.68 -8.78 -1.15
C ARG A 5 -2.33 -7.33 -1.36
N ILE A 6 -1.35 -6.85 -0.60
CA ILE A 6 -0.70 -5.57 -0.84
C ILE A 6 0.80 -5.83 -0.97
N GLN A 7 1.45 -5.22 -1.96
CA GLN A 7 2.89 -5.30 -2.17
C GLN A 7 3.50 -3.91 -2.10
N ILE A 8 4.60 -3.78 -1.37
CA ILE A 8 5.42 -2.56 -1.33
C ILE A 8 6.62 -2.78 -2.23
N ILE A 9 6.71 -1.98 -3.29
CA ILE A 9 7.73 -2.08 -4.32
C ILE A 9 8.68 -0.91 -4.15
N VAL A 10 9.95 -1.18 -3.90
CA VAL A 10 11.01 -0.16 -3.86
C VAL A 10 11.88 -0.31 -5.09
N THR A 11 12.14 0.80 -5.77
CA THR A 11 13.02 0.84 -6.96
C THR A 11 13.81 2.13 -7.01
N CYS A 12 14.91 2.15 -7.77
CA CYS A 12 15.77 3.33 -7.95
C CYS A 12 16.23 3.53 -9.40
N PRO A 13 15.34 3.87 -10.35
CA PRO A 13 15.69 4.25 -11.71
C PRO A 13 16.18 5.72 -11.75
N GLY A 14 17.27 6.03 -11.06
CA GLY A 14 17.87 7.37 -10.96
C GLY A 14 17.58 8.11 -9.65
N ARG A 15 16.40 7.90 -9.05
CA ARG A 15 16.08 8.25 -7.66
C ARG A 15 15.17 7.19 -7.04
N ASN A 16 15.10 7.13 -5.72
CA ASN A 16 14.27 6.17 -5.03
C ASN A 16 12.77 6.47 -5.23
N PHE A 17 12.01 5.40 -5.42
CA PHE A 17 10.55 5.39 -5.40
C PHE A 17 10.06 4.23 -4.54
N VAL A 18 8.98 4.47 -3.82
CA VAL A 18 8.23 3.47 -3.07
C VAL A 18 6.81 3.46 -3.62
N THR A 19 6.34 2.30 -4.07
CA THR A 19 5.01 2.15 -4.65
C THR A 19 4.22 1.09 -3.89
N VAL A 20 2.99 1.43 -3.52
CA VAL A 20 2.00 0.49 -2.98
C VAL A 20 1.21 -0.09 -4.14
N LYS A 21 1.09 -1.42 -4.20
CA LYS A 21 0.19 -2.11 -5.12
C LYS A 21 -0.82 -2.94 -4.36
N VAL A 22 -2.11 -2.63 -4.51
CA VAL A 22 -3.22 -3.32 -3.85
C VAL A 22 -3.91 -4.25 -4.83
N PHE A 23 -4.08 -5.53 -4.49
CA PHE A 23 -4.76 -6.54 -5.29
C PHE A 23 -6.09 -6.92 -4.62
N THR A 24 -7.13 -7.07 -5.43
CA THR A 24 -8.45 -7.52 -4.96
C THR A 24 -8.75 -8.95 -5.37
N SER A 25 -9.73 -9.56 -4.68
CA SER A 25 -10.28 -10.88 -4.97
C SER A 25 -10.95 -11.03 -6.35
N GLU A 26 -11.10 -9.93 -7.07
CA GLU A 26 -11.72 -9.90 -8.40
C GLU A 26 -10.68 -9.64 -9.50
N GLY A 27 -9.38 -9.71 -9.17
CA GLY A 27 -8.27 -9.52 -10.11
C GLY A 27 -7.97 -8.06 -10.47
N VAL A 28 -8.77 -7.12 -9.97
CA VAL A 28 -8.51 -5.68 -10.11
C VAL A 28 -7.39 -5.27 -9.15
N TYR A 29 -6.56 -4.31 -9.56
CA TYR A 29 -5.51 -3.77 -8.71
C TYR A 29 -5.38 -2.25 -8.87
N GLY A 30 -4.82 -1.60 -7.84
CA GLY A 30 -4.53 -0.18 -7.82
C GLY A 30 -3.10 0.10 -7.40
N PHE A 31 -2.61 1.29 -7.75
CA PHE A 31 -1.28 1.80 -7.37
C PHE A 31 -1.38 3.08 -6.55
N GLY A 32 -0.44 3.28 -5.63
CA GLY A 32 -0.25 4.52 -4.89
C GLY A 32 1.24 4.83 -4.68
N ASP A 33 1.61 6.11 -4.74
CA ASP A 33 2.96 6.56 -4.39
C ASP A 33 3.11 6.65 -2.87
N ALA A 34 4.22 6.15 -2.34
CA ALA A 34 4.57 6.16 -0.93
C ALA A 34 5.99 6.71 -0.71
N THR A 35 6.51 7.46 -1.68
CA THR A 35 7.89 7.94 -1.64
C THR A 35 8.05 9.10 -0.65
N LEU A 36 8.81 8.87 0.42
CA LEU A 36 9.28 9.93 1.33
C LEU A 36 10.78 10.15 1.14
N ASN A 37 11.14 11.25 0.48
CA ASN A 37 12.51 11.50 0.03
C ASN A 37 13.52 11.48 1.19
N GLY A 38 14.53 10.61 1.12
CA GLY A 38 15.56 10.44 2.14
C GLY A 38 15.14 9.65 3.38
N ARG A 39 13.89 9.16 3.45
CA ARG A 39 13.34 8.31 4.51
C ARG A 39 12.43 7.21 3.93
N GLU A 40 12.80 6.68 2.78
CA GLU A 40 11.98 5.76 1.99
C GLU A 40 11.69 4.46 2.76
N LEU A 41 12.70 3.95 3.47
CA LEU A 41 12.57 2.71 4.22
C LEU A 41 11.73 2.86 5.48
N SER A 42 11.57 4.06 6.04
CA SER A 42 10.66 4.25 7.18
C SER A 42 9.21 4.09 6.74
N VAL A 43 8.85 4.61 5.55
CA VAL A 43 7.50 4.43 5.00
C VAL A 43 7.29 2.98 4.56
N LYS A 44 8.31 2.33 3.98
CA LYS A 44 8.24 0.89 3.68
C LYS A 44 7.90 0.08 4.94
N ALA A 45 8.65 0.26 6.03
CA ALA A 45 8.42 -0.45 7.28
C ALA A 45 7.03 -0.13 7.86
N TYR A 46 6.64 1.15 7.90
CA TYR A 46 5.30 1.55 8.35
C TYR A 46 4.19 0.84 7.59
N LEU A 47 4.33 0.72 6.27
CA LEU A 47 3.36 0.03 5.43
C LEU A 47 3.38 -1.48 5.64
N GLU A 48 4.53 -2.13 5.51
CA GLU A 48 4.66 -3.59 5.59
C GLU A 48 4.30 -4.13 6.98
N ASP A 49 4.78 -3.48 8.03
CA ASP A 49 4.72 -4.02 9.39
C ASP A 49 3.44 -3.64 10.15
N HIS A 50 2.75 -2.56 9.74
CA HIS A 50 1.63 -2.00 10.52
C HIS A 50 0.36 -1.80 9.69
N VAL A 51 0.45 -1.17 8.52
CA VAL A 51 -0.74 -0.83 7.73
C VAL A 51 -1.27 -2.05 6.96
N VAL A 52 -0.41 -2.75 6.23
CA VAL A 52 -0.82 -3.88 5.37
C VAL A 52 -1.59 -4.95 6.14
N PRO A 53 -1.15 -5.42 7.34
CA PRO A 53 -1.89 -6.41 8.11
C PRO A 53 -3.33 -5.98 8.46
N CYS A 54 -3.55 -4.67 8.68
CA CYS A 54 -4.87 -4.13 8.99
C CYS A 54 -5.82 -4.07 7.79
N LEU A 55 -5.30 -4.08 6.57
CA LEU A 55 -6.10 -3.88 5.34
C LEU A 55 -6.49 -5.18 4.65
N ILE A 56 -5.78 -6.29 4.89
CA ILE A 56 -6.12 -7.59 4.29
C ILE A 56 -7.54 -7.99 4.71
N GLY A 57 -8.37 -8.35 3.73
CA GLY A 57 -9.76 -8.76 3.93
C GLY A 57 -10.79 -7.64 3.97
N ARG A 58 -10.38 -6.36 4.06
CA ARG A 58 -11.31 -5.20 3.98
C ARG A 58 -11.88 -5.04 2.58
N ASP A 59 -13.05 -4.39 2.47
CA ASP A 59 -13.64 -4.00 1.18
C ASP A 59 -12.94 -2.75 0.65
N PRO A 60 -12.25 -2.81 -0.51
CA PRO A 60 -11.49 -1.66 -1.02
C PRO A 60 -12.38 -0.50 -1.52
N ARG A 61 -13.70 -0.67 -1.58
CA ARG A 61 -14.64 0.42 -1.92
C ARG A 61 -14.91 1.36 -0.76
N ASN A 62 -14.62 0.92 0.46
CA ASN A 62 -14.82 1.70 1.68
C ASN A 62 -13.68 2.71 1.86
N ILE A 63 -13.45 3.57 0.86
CA ILE A 63 -12.28 4.46 0.79
C ILE A 63 -12.22 5.40 2.00
N GLU A 64 -13.33 6.06 2.33
CA GLU A 64 -13.41 7.00 3.45
C GLU A 64 -13.21 6.29 4.80
N ASP A 65 -13.81 5.11 4.99
CA ASP A 65 -13.65 4.32 6.22
C ASP A 65 -12.22 3.76 6.37
N ILE A 66 -11.55 3.40 5.28
CA ILE A 66 -10.13 3.05 5.31
C ILE A 66 -9.29 4.26 5.68
N TRP A 67 -9.62 5.45 5.16
CA TRP A 67 -8.91 6.69 5.46
C TRP A 67 -9.04 7.12 6.92
N GLN A 68 -10.25 7.06 7.49
CA GLN A 68 -10.49 7.43 8.90
C GLN A 68 -9.94 6.40 9.90
N TYR A 69 -9.75 5.16 9.47
CA TYR A 69 -9.23 4.09 10.32
C TYR A 69 -7.70 4.15 10.51
N LEU A 70 -6.97 4.62 9.49
CA LEU A 70 -5.51 4.66 9.46
C LEU A 70 -4.95 5.96 10.07
#